data_AF-A0A7C7D582-F1
#
_entry.id   AF-A0A7C7D582-F1
#
_cell.length_a   1.000
_cell.length_b   1.000
_cell.length_c   1.000
_cell.angle_alpha   90.00
_cell.angle_beta   90.00
_cell.angle_gamma   90.00
#
_symmetry.space_group_name_H-M   'P 1'
#
loop_
_entity.id
_entity.type
_entity.pdbx_description
1 polymer ?
#
loop_
_entity_poly.entity_id
_entity_poly.type
_entity_poly.pdbx_seq_one_letter_code
_entity_poly.pdbx_strand_id
1 'polypeptide(L)' 'MLTVRLPESLERELEILSIQKQTTKTDIVKEALIEYMRIHSKTSYEAGKDLFGCDDSPINDGSLNYKQNIRRRIHEKHSH' A
#
# COMPACT_ATOMS: atom_id res chain seq x y z
N MET A 1 21.19 3.56 16.33
CA MET A 1 22.00 3.11 15.18
C MET A 1 21.50 1.72 14.81
N LEU A 2 21.08 1.51 13.56
CA LEU A 2 20.73 0.19 13.05
C LEU A 2 22.00 -0.41 12.43
N THR A 3 22.34 -1.65 12.76
CA THR A 3 23.48 -2.35 12.16
C THR A 3 22.96 -3.56 11.41
N VAL A 4 23.25 -3.62 10.10
CA VAL A 4 22.80 -4.70 9.22
C VAL A 4 24.05 -5.34 8.61
N ARG A 5 24.11 -6.68 8.61
CA ARG A 5 25.17 -7.40 7.91
C ARG A 5 24.81 -7.52 6.43
N LEU A 6 25.69 -7.04 5.57
CA LEU A 6 25.56 -7.16 4.13
C LEU A 6 26.53 -8.24 3.62
N PRO A 7 26.16 -9.01 2.59
CA PRO A 7 27.11 -9.87 1.88
C PRO A 7 28.22 -9.03 1.24
N GLU A 8 29.43 -9.60 1.14
CA GLU A 8 30.59 -8.91 0.57
C GLU A 8 30.37 -8.42 -0.87
N SER A 9 29.63 -9.19 -1.67
CA SER A 9 29.24 -8.79 -3.03
C SER A 9 28.42 -7.50 -3.04
N LEU A 10 27.48 -7.36 -2.10
CA LEU A 10 26.58 -6.22 -2.01
C LEU A 10 27.31 -4.98 -1.46
N GLU A 11 28.24 -5.16 -0.51
CA GLU A 11 29.10 -4.07 -0.05
C GLU A 11 29.95 -3.49 -1.18
N ARG A 12 30.49 -4.36 -2.04
CA ARG A 12 31.30 -3.95 -3.18
C ARG A 12 30.47 -3.17 -4.21
N GLU A 13 29.26 -3.64 -4.51
CA GLU A 13 28.33 -2.91 -5.37
C GLU A 13 27.95 -1.55 -4.79
N LEU A 14 27.66 -1.49 -3.48
CA LEU A 14 27.34 -0.25 -2.78
C LEU A 14 28.50 0.76 -2.81
N GLU A 15 29.74 0.28 -2.73
CA GLU A 15 30.94 1.11 -2.83
C GLU A 15 31.11 1.68 -4.24
N ILE A 16 30.92 0.88 -5.28
CA ILE A 16 30.95 1.33 -6.67
C ILE A 16 29.88 2.41 -6.90
N LEU A 17 28.66 2.17 -6.43
CA LEU A 17 27.54 3.11 -6.51
C LEU A 17 27.81 4.42 -5.79
N SER A 18 28.42 4.35 -4.60
CA SER A 18 28.83 5.51 -3.80
C SER A 18 29.83 6.40 -4.55
N ILE A 19 30.82 5.78 -5.22
CA ILE A 19 31.80 6.51 -6.04
C ILE A 19 31.12 7.16 -7.26
N GLN A 20 30.27 6.41 -7.97
CA GLN A 20 29.59 6.89 -9.16
C GLN A 20 28.65 8.07 -8.88
N LYS A 21 27.89 7.99 -7.78
CA LYS A 21 26.94 9.04 -7.38
C LYS A 21 27.57 10.18 -6.58
N GLN A 22 28.84 10.08 -6.20
CA GLN A 22 29.51 11.02 -5.28
C GLN A 22 28.72 11.26 -3.98
N THR A 23 28.10 10.20 -3.45
CA THR A 23 27.30 10.23 -2.22
C THR A 23 27.77 9.17 -1.26
N THR A 24 27.44 9.30 0.03
CA THR A 24 27.89 8.33 1.03
C THR A 24 27.10 7.02 0.92
N LYS A 25 27.73 5.90 1.28
CA LYS A 25 27.06 4.58 1.40
C LYS A 25 25.80 4.63 2.27
N THR A 26 25.81 5.48 3.30
CA THR A 26 24.67 5.68 4.20
C THR A 26 23.50 6.38 3.51
N ASP A 27 23.75 7.35 2.62
CA ASP A 27 22.69 8.12 1.97
C ASP A 27 21.98 7.31 0.88
N ILE A 28 22.72 6.75 -0.08
CA ILE A 28 22.77 5.30 -0.28
C ILE A 28 21.56 4.48 0.20
N VAL A 29 21.82 3.81 1.32
CA VAL A 29 20.91 2.91 2.00
C VAL A 29 19.64 3.63 2.48
N LYS A 30 19.72 4.89 2.93
CA LYS A 30 18.54 5.65 3.35
C LYS A 30 17.55 5.84 2.20
N GLU A 31 18.04 6.26 1.03
CA GLU A 31 17.20 6.46 -0.16
C GLU A 31 16.54 5.14 -0.58
N ALA A 32 17.32 4.06 -0.63
CA ALA A 32 16.81 2.74 -0.98
C ALA A 32 15.72 2.26 0.00
N LEU A 33 15.89 2.49 1.30
CA LEU A 33 14.88 2.14 2.31
C LEU A 33 13.61 2.99 2.18
N ILE A 34 13.74 4.28 1.92
CA ILE A 34 12.59 5.17 1.69
C ILE A 34 11.81 4.71 0.47
N GLU A 35 12.49 4.36 -0.61
CA GLU A 35 11.88 3.87 -1.84
C GLU A 35 11.20 2.51 -1.64
N TYR A 36 11.88 1.59 -0.94
CA TYR A 36 11.32 0.29 -0.58
C TYR A 36 10.03 0.43 0.25
N MET A 37 10.04 1.31 1.26
CA MET A 37 8.86 1.61 2.07
C MET A 37 7.75 2.27 1.26
N ARG A 38 8.07 3.11 0.27
CA ARG A 38 7.07 3.73 -0.61
C ARG A 38 6.39 2.68 -1.50
N ILE A 39 7.15 1.74 -2.06
CA ILE A 39 6.60 0.65 -2.89
C ILE A 39 5.66 -0.24 -2.07
N HIS A 40 6.03 -0.52 -0.83
CA HIS A 40 5.24 -1.34 0.09
C HIS A 40 4.26 -0.53 0.93
N SER A 41 4.16 0.79 0.68
CA SER A 41 3.14 1.60 1.32
C SER A 41 1.78 1.21 0.77
N LYS A 42 0.76 1.37 1.61
CA LYS A 42 -0.64 1.03 1.35
C LYS A 42 -1.04 1.30 -0.10
N THR A 43 -1.76 0.35 -0.72
CA THR A 43 -2.32 0.57 -2.06
C THR A 43 -3.14 1.87 -2.07
N SER A 44 -3.27 2.54 -3.23
CA SER A 44 -4.03 3.80 -3.31
C SER A 44 -5.46 3.68 -2.73
N TYR A 45 -6.04 2.48 -2.80
CA TYR A 45 -7.29 2.13 -2.13
C TYR A 45 -7.19 2.17 -0.60
N GLU A 46 -6.21 1.48 -0.02
CA GLU A 46 -5.96 1.49 1.43
C GLU A 46 -5.54 2.85 1.97
N ALA A 47 -4.82 3.65 1.17
CA ALA A 47 -4.38 4.99 1.52
C ALA A 47 -5.52 6.02 1.53
N GLY A 48 -6.56 5.81 0.71
CA GLY A 48 -7.77 6.64 0.68
C GLY A 48 -8.96 6.05 1.44
N LYS A 49 -8.79 4.94 2.17
CA LYS A 49 -9.88 4.24 2.86
C LYS A 49 -10.62 5.14 3.88
N ASP A 50 -9.91 6.09 4.47
CA ASP A 50 -10.44 7.12 5.35
C ASP A 50 -11.19 8.25 4.61
N LEU A 51 -10.90 8.45 3.33
CA LEU A 51 -11.59 9.38 2.43
C LEU A 51 -12.83 8.77 1.77
N PHE A 52 -12.85 7.44 1.59
CA PHE A 52 -14.02 6.70 1.16
C PHE A 52 -14.97 6.53 2.36
N GLY A 53 -15.90 7.48 2.51
CA GLY A 53 -16.85 7.53 3.62
C GLY A 53 -17.56 6.20 3.86
N CYS A 54 -17.38 5.66 5.06
CA CYS A 54 -18.11 4.57 5.71
C CYS A 54 -18.67 3.47 4.79
N ASP A 55 -17.82 2.51 4.41
CA ASP A 55 -18.26 1.13 4.20
C ASP A 55 -18.38 0.37 5.54
N ASP A 56 -19.04 0.98 6.53
CA ASP A 56 -19.66 0.22 7.64
C ASP A 56 -20.99 -0.39 7.18
N SER A 57 -21.22 -0.47 5.87
CA SER A 57 -22.25 -1.33 5.31
C SER A 57 -21.73 -2.76 5.40
N PRO A 58 -22.34 -3.67 6.19
CA PRO A 58 -21.92 -5.07 6.29
C PRO A 58 -22.14 -5.87 4.99
N ILE A 59 -22.40 -5.19 3.87
CA ILE A 59 -22.76 -5.77 2.58
C ILE A 59 -21.56 -5.71 1.66
N ASN A 60 -20.65 -6.68 1.81
CA ASN A 60 -19.51 -6.88 0.92
C ASN A 60 -19.92 -7.28 -0.51
N ASP A 61 -21.18 -7.67 -0.73
CA ASP A 61 -21.71 -8.13 -2.03
C ASP A 61 -22.58 -7.07 -2.74
N GLY A 62 -22.41 -5.79 -2.41
CA GLY A 62 -23.23 -4.70 -2.94
C GLY A 62 -23.24 -4.62 -4.47
N SER A 63 -22.14 -4.99 -5.11
CA SER A 63 -21.99 -5.03 -6.57
C SER A 63 -22.52 -6.33 -7.19
N LEU A 64 -22.27 -7.48 -6.57
CA LEU A 64 -22.67 -8.79 -7.08
C LEU A 64 -24.19 -8.99 -7.03
N ASN A 65 -24.82 -8.58 -5.94
CA ASN A 65 -26.24 -8.80 -5.70
C ASN A 65 -27.08 -7.52 -5.80
N TYR A 66 -26.59 -6.51 -6.51
CA TYR A 66 -27.20 -5.18 -6.63
C TYR A 66 -28.70 -5.24 -6.94
N LYS A 67 -29.09 -5.98 -8.00
CA LYS A 67 -30.49 -6.09 -8.43
C LYS A 67 -31.38 -6.79 -7.39
N GLN A 68 -30.85 -7.80 -6.69
CA GLN A 68 -31.59 -8.54 -5.67
C GLN A 68 -31.81 -7.66 -4.42
N ASN A 69 -30.79 -6.90 -4.02
CA ASN A 69 -30.87 -5.96 -2.90
C ASN A 69 -31.86 -4.82 -3.17
N ILE A 70 -31.88 -4.25 -4.37
CA ILE A 70 -32.85 -3.21 -4.75
C ILE A 70 -34.27 -3.77 -4.75
N ARG A 71 -34.51 -4.95 -5.34
CA ARG A 71 -35.84 -5.59 -5.36
C ARG A 71 -36.35 -5.87 -3.95
N ARG A 72 -35.48 -6.39 -3.07
CA ARG A 72 -35.82 -6.63 -1.66
C ARG A 72 -36.23 -5.33 -0.95
N ARG A 73 -35.43 -4.26 -1.08
CA ARG A 73 -35.75 -2.95 -0.48
C ARG A 73 -37.06 -2.35 -0.98
N ILE A 74 -37.37 -2.50 -2.26
CA ILE A 74 -38.64 -2.05 -2.84
C ILE A 74 -39.80 -2.88 -2.27
N HIS A 75 -39.65 -4.21 -2.23
CA HIS A 75 -40.67 -5.09 -1.67
C HIS A 75 -40.93 -4.82 -0.18
N GLU A 76 -39.87 -4.65 0.63
CA GLU A 76 -39.98 -4.27 2.05
C GLU A 76 -40.74 -2.94 2.25
N LYS A 77 -40.59 -1.97 1.34
CA LYS A 77 -41.29 -0.67 1.41
C LYS A 77 -42.75 -0.71 0.95
N HIS A 78 -43.09 -1.65 0.08
CA HIS A 78 -44.41 -1.73 -0.58
C HIS A 78 -45.22 -2.94 -0.12
N SER A 79 -44.70 -3.73 0.81
CA SER A 79 -45.43 -4.83 1.46
C SER A 79 -46.31 -4.29 2.57
N HIS A 80 -47.35 -3.54 2.18
CA HIS A 80 -48.53 -3.23 2.97
C HIS A 80 -49.77 -3.62 2.18
#